data_AF-A0A182ASK4-F1
#
_entry.id   AF-A0A182ASK4-F1
#
_cell.length_a   1.000
_cell.length_b   1.000
_cell.length_c   1.000
_cell.angle_alpha   90.00
_cell.angle_beta   90.00
_cell.angle_gamma   90.00
#
_symmetry.space_group_name_H-M   'P 1'
#
loop_
_entity.id
_entity.type
_entity.pdbx_description
1 polymer ?
#
loop_
_entity_poly.entity_id
_entity_poly.type
_entity_poly.pdbx_seq_one_letter_code
_entity_poly.pdbx_strand_id
1 'polypeptide(L)'
;MLLLVLLLQPAASGADNDLNPDIETMCEGLAVINRELGATAAPGSPMGRRMQQELSVSAAQYDALWTLMKLTPTPTCTELH
;
A
#
# COMPACT_ATOMS: atom_id res chain seq x y z
N MET A 1 4.94 25.32 32.44
CA MET A 1 5.54 24.09 31.90
C MET A 1 4.46 23.31 31.18
N LEU A 2 4.77 22.79 29.99
CA LEU A 2 4.00 21.84 29.16
C LEU A 2 2.65 22.40 28.64
N LEU A 3 2.31 22.36 27.36
CA LEU A 3 2.51 21.26 26.42
C LEU A 3 2.45 21.80 24.98
N LEU A 4 3.53 21.54 24.26
CA LEU A 4 3.77 21.85 22.85
C LEU A 4 3.03 20.80 21.98
N VAL A 5 1.70 20.92 21.83
CA VAL A 5 0.89 19.98 21.02
C VAL A 5 0.47 20.68 19.73
N LEU A 6 1.38 20.83 18.77
CA LEU A 6 1.03 21.32 17.43
C LEU A 6 1.98 20.90 16.30
N LEU A 7 2.86 19.91 16.52
CA LEU A 7 3.88 19.53 15.52
C LEU A 7 3.80 18.09 15.00
N LEU A 8 2.63 17.46 15.06
CA LEU A 8 2.38 16.24 14.28
C LEU A 8 1.20 16.46 13.34
N GLN A 9 1.36 17.39 12.41
CA GLN A 9 0.70 17.21 11.12
C GLN A 9 1.45 16.06 10.45
N PRO A 10 0.80 14.94 10.10
CA PRO A 10 1.45 13.95 9.25
C PRO A 10 1.86 14.71 8.00
N ALA A 11 3.17 14.79 7.76
CA ALA A 11 3.67 15.22 6.48
C ALA A 11 2.99 14.30 5.47
N ALA A 12 2.02 14.85 4.73
CA ALA A 12 1.58 14.28 3.49
C ALA A 12 2.83 14.33 2.61
N SER A 13 3.66 13.29 2.70
CA SER A 13 4.66 12.99 1.69
C SER A 13 3.86 12.96 0.40
N GLY A 14 4.10 13.98 -0.44
CA GLY A 14 3.48 14.07 -1.75
C GLY A 14 3.78 12.76 -2.45
N ALA A 15 2.76 11.92 -2.59
CA ALA A 15 2.79 10.89 -3.60
C ALA A 15 2.99 11.66 -4.90
N ASP A 16 4.14 11.44 -5.55
CA ASP A 16 4.35 11.85 -6.92
C ASP A 16 3.09 11.42 -7.68
N ASN A 17 2.33 12.38 -8.23
CA ASN A 17 1.10 12.11 -8.98
C ASN A 17 1.45 11.51 -10.35
N ASP A 18 2.42 10.60 -10.38
CA ASP A 18 2.58 9.71 -11.50
C ASP A 18 1.41 8.74 -11.45
N LEU A 19 0.48 8.91 -12.38
CA LEU A 19 -0.68 8.04 -12.54
C LEU A 19 -0.27 6.67 -13.10
N ASN A 20 1.01 6.50 -13.45
CA ASN A 20 1.61 5.24 -13.89
C ASN A 20 2.97 5.02 -13.20
N PRO A 21 2.99 4.87 -11.86
CA PRO A 21 4.22 4.60 -11.13
C PRO A 21 4.80 3.26 -11.57
N ASP A 22 6.13 3.15 -11.56
CA ASP A 22 6.78 1.85 -11.76
C ASP A 22 6.34 0.85 -10.67
N ILE A 23 6.34 -0.44 -10.99
CA ILE A 23 5.89 -1.48 -10.08
C ILE A 23 6.68 -1.43 -8.76
N GLU A 24 7.98 -1.13 -8.78
CA GLU A 24 8.77 -0.97 -7.54
C GLU A 24 8.16 0.08 -6.61
N THR A 25 7.83 1.27 -7.14
CA THR A 25 7.23 2.37 -6.37
C THR A 25 5.84 1.99 -5.85
N MET A 26 5.06 1.21 -6.61
CA MET A 26 3.82 0.64 -6.10
C MET A 26 4.07 -0.31 -4.92
N CYS A 27 5.07 -1.19 -5.03
CA CYS A 27 5.45 -2.13 -3.97
C CYS A 27 5.93 -1.39 -2.70
N GLU A 28 6.68 -0.30 -2.84
CA GLU A 28 7.16 0.52 -1.71
C GLU A 28 6.00 1.07 -0.88
N GLY A 29 4.98 1.61 -1.54
CA GLY A 29 3.76 2.06 -0.86
C GLY A 29 3.07 0.94 -0.08
N LEU A 30 3.02 -0.27 -0.64
CA LEU A 30 2.48 -1.45 0.04
C LEU A 30 3.36 -1.92 1.21
N ALA A 31 4.68 -1.82 1.07
CA ALA A 31 5.62 -2.19 2.13
C ALA A 31 5.51 -1.26 3.34
N VAL A 32 5.20 0.03 3.14
CA VAL A 32 4.89 0.96 4.24
C VAL A 32 3.64 0.50 5.00
N ILE A 33 2.59 0.08 4.27
CA ILE A 33 1.37 -0.46 4.90
C ILE A 33 1.71 -1.71 5.75
N ASN A 34 2.51 -2.63 5.22
CA ASN A 34 2.95 -3.83 5.93
C ASN A 34 3.83 -3.53 7.16
N ARG A 35 4.86 -2.70 7.02
CA ARG A 35 5.88 -2.50 8.05
C ARG A 35 5.50 -1.44 9.08
N GLU A 36 4.95 -0.31 8.64
CA GLU A 36 4.70 0.83 9.52
C GLU A 36 3.30 0.82 10.11
N LEU A 37 2.31 0.39 9.33
CA LEU A 37 0.92 0.32 9.80
C LEU A 37 0.58 -1.07 10.39
N GLY A 38 1.47 -2.05 10.26
CA GLY A 38 1.26 -3.43 10.72
C GLY A 38 0.03 -4.08 10.05
N ALA A 39 -0.36 -3.59 8.88
CA ALA A 39 -1.54 -4.01 8.14
C ALA A 39 -1.10 -4.69 6.85
N THR A 40 -1.85 -5.67 6.36
CA THR A 40 -1.54 -6.28 5.06
C THR A 40 -2.55 -5.85 4.01
N ALA A 41 -2.10 -5.51 2.81
CA ALA A 41 -2.96 -5.33 1.64
C ALA A 41 -3.36 -6.67 0.98
N ALA A 42 -2.99 -7.82 1.57
CA ALA A 42 -3.35 -9.11 1.04
C ALA A 42 -4.88 -9.27 0.88
N PRO A 43 -5.34 -10.01 -0.14
CA PRO A 43 -6.75 -10.24 -0.35
C PRO A 43 -7.46 -10.82 0.86
N GLY A 44 -8.67 -10.34 1.12
CA GLY A 44 -9.48 -10.74 2.27
C GLY A 44 -9.15 -10.02 3.58
N SER A 45 -8.00 -9.33 3.69
CA SER A 45 -7.69 -8.52 4.87
C SER A 45 -8.59 -7.26 4.96
N PRO A 46 -8.66 -6.58 6.12
CA PRO A 46 -9.36 -5.30 6.22
C PRO A 46 -8.86 -4.23 5.23
N MET A 47 -7.54 -4.10 5.07
CA MET A 47 -6.97 -3.13 4.13
C MET A 47 -7.15 -3.58 2.68
N GLY A 48 -6.95 -4.88 2.38
CA GLY A 48 -7.18 -5.44 1.06
C GLY A 48 -8.63 -5.25 0.59
N ARG A 49 -9.62 -5.42 1.49
CA ARG A 49 -11.03 -5.11 1.19
C ARG A 49 -11.26 -3.64 0.89
N ARG A 50 -10.60 -2.73 1.62
CA ARG A 50 -10.68 -1.29 1.34
C ARG A 50 -10.07 -0.97 -0.01
N MET A 51 -8.86 -1.47 -0.30
CA MET A 51 -8.22 -1.28 -1.60
C MET A 51 -9.06 -1.82 -2.76
N GLN A 52 -9.65 -3.01 -2.60
CA GLN A 52 -10.58 -3.57 -3.57
C GLN A 52 -11.75 -2.61 -3.87
N GLN A 53 -12.32 -1.98 -2.83
CA GLN A 53 -13.41 -1.01 -2.97
C GLN A 53 -12.96 0.27 -3.65
N GLU A 54 -11.85 0.86 -3.21
CA GLU A 54 -11.31 2.12 -3.78
C GLU A 54 -10.91 1.95 -5.26
N LEU A 55 -10.35 0.79 -5.62
CA LEU A 55 -10.01 0.45 -7.00
C LEU A 55 -11.23 0.05 -7.85
N SER A 56 -12.40 -0.13 -7.22
CA SER A 56 -13.64 -0.55 -7.89
C SER A 56 -13.49 -1.84 -8.71
N VAL A 57 -12.75 -2.81 -8.18
CA VAL A 57 -12.51 -4.12 -8.82
C VAL A 57 -13.22 -5.25 -8.10
N SER A 58 -13.50 -6.32 -8.83
CA SER A 58 -14.00 -7.56 -8.22
C SER A 58 -12.92 -8.22 -7.35
N ALA A 59 -13.35 -9.09 -6.42
CA ALA A 59 -12.43 -9.84 -5.57
C ALA A 59 -11.46 -10.68 -6.41
N ALA A 60 -11.93 -11.32 -7.48
CA ALA A 60 -11.10 -12.11 -8.39
C ALA A 60 -10.05 -11.26 -9.13
N GLN A 61 -10.41 -10.05 -9.57
CA GLN A 61 -9.47 -9.11 -10.18
C GLN A 61 -8.42 -8.62 -9.18
N TYR A 62 -8.82 -8.38 -7.93
CA TYR A 62 -7.89 -7.99 -6.88
C TYR A 62 -6.92 -9.11 -6.51
N ASP A 63 -7.41 -10.36 -6.39
CA ASP A 63 -6.58 -11.56 -6.18
C ASP A 63 -5.55 -11.74 -7.30
N ALA A 64 -5.98 -11.57 -8.55
CA ALA A 64 -5.10 -11.65 -9.71
C ALA A 64 -4.04 -10.55 -9.67
N LEU A 65 -4.43 -9.31 -9.39
CA LEU A 65 -3.51 -8.18 -9.25
C LEU A 65 -2.47 -8.44 -8.15
N TRP A 66 -2.91 -8.88 -6.97
CA TRP A 66 -2.03 -9.22 -5.86
C TRP A 66 -1.02 -10.31 -6.24
N THR A 67 -1.49 -11.36 -6.91
CA THR A 67 -0.64 -12.46 -7.38
C THR A 67 0.38 -11.98 -8.40
N LEU A 68 -0.03 -11.15 -9.36
CA LEU A 68 0.87 -10.57 -10.37
C LEU A 68 1.95 -9.70 -9.73
N MET A 69 1.60 -8.87 -8.74
CA MET A 69 2.58 -8.06 -8.00
C MET A 69 3.62 -8.95 -7.32
N LYS A 70 3.21 -10.03 -6.64
CA LYS A 70 4.13 -10.96 -5.98
C LYS A 70 5.02 -11.75 -6.93
N LEU A 71 4.57 -11.97 -8.18
CA LEU A 71 5.36 -12.64 -9.23
C LEU A 71 6.27 -11.67 -9.99
N THR A 72 6.10 -10.37 -9.81
CA THR A 72 6.95 -9.39 -10.45
C THR A 72 8.31 -9.38 -9.72
N PRO A 73 9.44 -9.47 -10.43
CA PRO A 73 10.77 -9.54 -9.83
C PRO A 73 11.25 -8.17 -9.34
N THR A 74 10.54 -7.63 -8.35
CA THR A 74 10.93 -6.43 -7.60
C THR A 74 11.32 -6.84 -6.19
N PRO A 75 12.46 -6.37 -5.65
CA PRO A 75 12.88 -6.67 -4.28
C PRO A 75 11.74 -6.44 -3.28
N THR A 76 11.03 -5.32 -3.41
CA THR A 76 9.98 -4.96 -2.45
C THR A 76 8.72 -5.83 -2.56
N CYS A 77 8.20 -6.13 -3.76
CA CYS A 77 6.98 -6.95 -3.85
C CYS A 77 7.20 -8.40 -3.40
N THR A 78 8.41 -8.94 -3.53
CA THR A 78 8.70 -10.31 -3.06
C THR A 78 8.61 -10.48 -1.55
N GLU A 79 8.74 -9.38 -0.79
CA GLU A 79 8.65 -9.37 0.68
C GLU A 79 7.23 -9.11 1.21
N LEU A 80 6.26 -8.82 0.34
CA LEU A 80 4.87 -8.57 0.72
C LEU A 80 4.18 -9.85 1.22
N HIS A 81 3.57 -9.74 2.40
CA HIS A 81 2.89 -10.80 3.14
C HIS A 81 1.45 -10.41 3.46
#